data_AF-I7ARU4-F1
#
_entry.id   AF-I7ARU4-F1
#
_cell.length_a   1.000
_cell.length_b   1.000
_cell.length_c   1.000
_cell.angle_alpha   90.00
_cell.angle_beta   90.00
_cell.angle_gamma   90.00
#
_symmetry.space_group_name_H-M   'P 1'
#
loop_
_entity.id
_entity.type
_entity.pdbx_description
1 polymer ?
#
loop_
_entity_poly.entity_id
_entity_poly.type
_entity_poly.pdbx_seq_one_letter_code
_entity_poly.pdbx_strand_id
1 'polypeptide(L)'
;MNSLKEYVKNIDFEVVDDSEILDNVYKEIQGNEKELMLDTETTHQIETLIRKSNSRQILDFFKKLDVERLMSKKLGSRVIEVIYDAVFDMVYIRRQNIDIDMLVKPAEDVLVTKFSDTNATHIIRKLFQLVSGKRILDDKIQSFNSVRPGHIEKYKEIITGLIPNLSKEDSFITLLTYLYCCRSKSIVYEVVKHHFTWIKVCDPSMSYFFEKIVRLAGRKAKKYIFENIKDKVMELCKEKYGNYFIGEFILWYHQKADYFFEAIDLSEFDKNSNIVMKLTHSLLKARSYPNIDKIVKGFYLENGNDIISCTFGGVEGNFKQKYAPMLCELMKLPNENNYGINVAFRRNFSSRWIRSKGGIELLRGYYEGVDDGRSKRNFTKQIEEHLPLIASRTENNIILEFMRMYGSQKAGIEIRKRHQSAKKDISTKPKEYFQSTKPAPRYVGTL
;
A
#
# COMPACT_ATOMS: atom_id res chain seq x y z
N MET A 1 33.47 -26.27 -12.70
CA MET A 1 32.82 -25.08 -12.13
C MET A 1 32.80 -23.91 -13.11
N ASN A 2 33.93 -23.46 -13.67
CA ASN A 2 33.94 -22.38 -14.67
C ASN A 2 33.07 -22.67 -15.91
N SER A 3 33.11 -23.89 -16.44
CA SER A 3 32.25 -24.32 -17.56
C SER A 3 30.76 -24.28 -17.25
N LEU A 4 30.35 -24.60 -16.01
CA LEU A 4 28.95 -24.56 -15.57
C LEU A 4 28.47 -23.12 -15.39
N LYS A 5 29.31 -22.23 -14.83
CA LYS A 5 28.98 -20.81 -14.73
C LYS A 5 28.80 -20.18 -16.10
N GLU A 6 29.69 -20.50 -17.04
CA GLU A 6 29.61 -20.03 -18.42
C GLU A 6 28.36 -20.56 -19.12
N TYR A 7 28.01 -21.84 -18.93
CA TYR A 7 26.74 -22.40 -19.38
C TYR A 7 25.55 -21.58 -18.88
N VAL A 8 25.42 -21.38 -17.55
CA VAL A 8 24.28 -20.66 -16.95
C VAL A 8 24.21 -19.21 -17.43
N LYS A 9 25.36 -18.52 -17.58
CA LYS A 9 25.42 -17.13 -18.07
C LYS A 9 24.91 -16.99 -19.49
N ASN A 10 25.15 -18.00 -20.32
CA ASN A 10 24.84 -17.99 -21.75
C ASN A 10 23.41 -18.50 -22.07
N ILE A 11 22.62 -18.87 -21.06
CA ILE A 11 21.21 -19.21 -21.27
C ILE A 11 20.44 -17.95 -21.63
N ASP A 12 19.89 -17.92 -22.84
CA ASP A 12 18.96 -16.88 -23.26
C ASP A 12 17.54 -17.21 -22.79
N PHE A 13 17.20 -16.74 -21.60
CA PHE A 13 15.85 -16.87 -21.07
C PHE A 13 14.82 -15.98 -21.78
N GLU A 14 15.16 -15.12 -22.74
CA GLU A 14 14.11 -14.48 -23.54
C GLU A 14 13.43 -15.48 -24.47
N VAL A 15 14.23 -16.42 -25.02
CA VAL A 15 13.77 -17.44 -25.96
C VAL A 15 13.36 -18.74 -25.24
N VAL A 16 13.95 -19.05 -24.08
CA VAL A 16 13.60 -20.25 -23.31
C VAL A 16 12.35 -20.00 -22.46
N ASP A 17 11.23 -20.61 -22.83
CA ASP A 17 9.99 -20.65 -22.05
C ASP A 17 9.38 -22.06 -21.93
N ASP A 18 9.89 -23.02 -22.71
CA ASP A 18 9.45 -24.42 -22.70
C ASP A 18 9.86 -25.14 -21.40
N SER A 19 8.91 -25.84 -20.79
CA SER A 19 9.13 -26.53 -19.51
C SER A 19 10.16 -27.65 -19.56
N GLU A 20 10.31 -28.36 -20.69
CA GLU A 20 11.30 -29.44 -20.83
C GLU A 20 12.72 -28.86 -20.92
N ILE A 21 12.88 -27.71 -21.60
CA ILE A 21 14.17 -27.01 -21.66
C ILE A 21 14.56 -26.52 -20.26
N LEU A 22 13.60 -25.96 -19.51
CA LEU A 22 13.84 -25.55 -18.12
C LEU A 22 14.22 -26.76 -17.22
N ASP A 23 13.59 -27.92 -17.41
CA ASP A 23 13.96 -29.16 -16.70
C ASP A 23 15.41 -29.58 -17.00
N ASN A 24 15.88 -29.40 -18.23
CA ASN A 24 17.27 -29.69 -18.58
C ASN A 24 18.23 -28.73 -17.89
N VAL A 25 17.90 -27.43 -17.82
CA VAL A 25 18.71 -26.46 -17.05
C VAL A 25 18.79 -26.87 -15.57
N TYR A 26 17.68 -27.30 -14.96
CA TYR A 26 17.68 -27.77 -13.57
C TYR A 26 18.52 -29.03 -13.34
N LYS A 27 18.59 -29.93 -14.33
CA LYS A 27 19.47 -31.11 -14.28
C LYS A 27 20.94 -30.73 -14.36
N GLU A 28 21.29 -29.80 -15.25
CA GLU A 28 22.68 -29.34 -15.42
C GLU A 28 23.24 -28.65 -14.17
N ILE A 29 22.41 -27.88 -13.46
CA ILE A 29 22.83 -27.19 -12.22
C ILE A 29 22.78 -28.08 -10.97
N GLN A 30 22.36 -29.34 -11.10
CA GLN A 30 22.14 -30.23 -9.96
C GLN A 30 23.42 -30.42 -9.13
N GLY A 31 23.29 -30.28 -7.80
CA GLY A 31 24.41 -30.37 -6.86
C GLY A 31 25.28 -29.11 -6.76
N ASN A 32 25.06 -28.12 -7.63
CA ASN A 32 25.79 -26.85 -7.67
C ASN A 32 24.87 -25.64 -7.38
N GLU A 33 23.62 -25.88 -6.97
CA GLU A 33 22.57 -24.86 -6.83
C GLU A 33 23.04 -23.73 -5.91
N LYS A 34 23.62 -24.10 -4.76
CA LYS A 34 24.10 -23.16 -3.76
C LYS A 34 25.24 -22.27 -4.25
N GLU A 35 26.18 -22.82 -5.03
CA GLU A 35 27.29 -22.01 -5.53
C GLU A 35 26.79 -20.99 -6.54
N LEU A 36 25.93 -21.41 -7.47
CA LEU A 36 25.36 -20.55 -8.51
C LEU A 36 24.45 -19.46 -7.90
N MET A 37 23.68 -19.77 -6.85
CA MET A 37 22.85 -18.78 -6.14
C MET A 37 23.63 -17.76 -5.31
N LEU A 38 24.88 -18.07 -4.97
CA LEU A 38 25.76 -17.20 -4.17
C LEU A 38 26.80 -16.48 -5.03
N ASP A 39 26.71 -16.62 -6.34
CA ASP A 39 27.65 -16.07 -7.31
C ASP A 39 27.01 -14.90 -8.07
N THR A 40 27.68 -13.75 -8.10
CA THR A 40 27.16 -12.51 -8.66
C THR A 40 26.88 -12.57 -10.16
N GLU A 41 27.57 -13.46 -10.89
CA GLU A 41 27.43 -13.57 -12.35
C GLU A 41 26.25 -14.45 -12.75
N THR A 42 25.91 -15.43 -11.91
CA THR A 42 24.88 -16.44 -12.21
C THR A 42 23.58 -16.24 -11.45
N THR A 43 23.59 -15.52 -10.32
CA THR A 43 22.38 -15.28 -9.49
C THR A 43 21.21 -14.75 -10.30
N HIS A 44 21.43 -13.78 -11.18
CA HIS A 44 20.34 -13.20 -11.99
C HIS A 44 19.68 -14.22 -12.91
N GLN A 45 20.49 -15.11 -13.50
CA GLN A 45 20.00 -16.18 -14.37
C GLN A 45 19.18 -17.20 -13.59
N ILE A 46 19.61 -17.54 -12.37
CA ILE A 46 18.84 -18.41 -11.47
C ILE A 46 17.49 -17.78 -11.10
N GLU A 47 17.44 -16.47 -10.82
CA GLU A 47 16.17 -15.80 -10.57
C GLU A 47 15.22 -15.85 -11.78
N THR A 48 15.75 -15.67 -12.98
CA THR A 48 14.97 -15.72 -14.22
C THR A 48 14.45 -17.12 -14.50
N LEU A 49 15.30 -18.14 -14.31
CA LEU A 49 14.92 -19.56 -14.34
C LEU A 49 13.71 -19.81 -13.43
N ILE A 50 13.77 -19.38 -12.16
CA ILE A 50 12.68 -19.55 -11.18
C ILE A 50 11.39 -18.86 -11.64
N ARG A 51 11.47 -17.62 -12.13
CA ARG A 51 10.27 -16.86 -12.56
C ARG A 51 9.55 -17.51 -13.75
N LYS A 52 10.28 -18.22 -14.61
CA LYS A 52 9.73 -18.94 -15.77
C LYS A 52 9.27 -20.37 -15.45
N SER A 53 9.75 -20.92 -14.35
CA SER A 53 9.48 -22.31 -13.97
C SER A 53 8.01 -22.54 -13.59
N ASN A 54 7.56 -23.78 -13.79
CA ASN A 54 6.28 -24.24 -13.26
C ASN A 54 6.39 -24.58 -11.76
N SER A 55 5.25 -24.84 -11.11
CA SER A 55 5.22 -25.12 -9.68
C SER A 55 6.05 -26.34 -9.29
N ARG A 56 5.98 -27.45 -10.04
CA ARG A 56 6.76 -28.66 -9.76
C ARG A 56 8.27 -28.36 -9.71
N GLN A 57 8.78 -27.69 -10.74
CA GLN A 57 10.18 -27.31 -10.86
C GLN A 57 10.66 -26.46 -9.68
N ILE A 58 9.89 -25.44 -9.31
CA ILE A 58 10.25 -24.55 -8.19
C ILE A 58 10.28 -25.32 -6.86
N LEU A 59 9.27 -26.16 -6.61
CA LEU A 59 9.21 -26.93 -5.36
C LEU A 59 10.32 -27.97 -5.27
N ASP A 60 10.64 -28.65 -6.37
CA ASP A 60 11.74 -29.63 -6.41
C ASP A 60 13.11 -28.96 -6.28
N PHE A 61 13.30 -27.78 -6.87
CA PHE A 61 14.48 -26.97 -6.65
C PHE A 61 14.60 -26.54 -5.18
N PHE A 62 13.52 -26.03 -4.59
CA PHE A 62 13.50 -25.56 -3.20
C PHE A 62 13.86 -26.66 -2.20
N LYS A 63 13.41 -27.91 -2.41
CA LYS A 63 13.75 -29.07 -1.55
C LYS A 63 15.26 -29.32 -1.44
N LYS A 64 16.03 -28.94 -2.46
CA LYS A 64 17.50 -29.16 -2.49
C LYS A 64 18.27 -28.06 -1.76
N LEU A 65 17.60 -26.98 -1.36
CA LEU A 65 18.25 -25.81 -0.77
C LEU A 65 18.40 -25.94 0.74
N ASP A 66 19.59 -25.57 1.23
CA ASP A 66 19.85 -25.30 2.64
C ASP A 66 19.32 -23.89 2.99
N VAL A 67 18.00 -23.79 3.18
CA VAL A 67 17.27 -22.51 3.35
C VAL A 67 17.80 -21.72 4.55
N GLU A 68 18.04 -22.37 5.69
CA GLU A 68 18.54 -21.73 6.90
C GLU A 68 19.89 -21.03 6.67
N ARG A 69 20.82 -21.69 5.96
CA ARG A 69 22.12 -21.10 5.67
C ARG A 69 22.02 -20.01 4.60
N LEU A 70 21.20 -20.23 3.58
CA LEU A 70 21.07 -19.32 2.44
C LEU A 70 20.35 -18.02 2.80
N MET A 71 19.35 -18.07 3.68
CA MET A 71 18.57 -16.87 4.06
C MET A 71 19.41 -15.81 4.79
N SER A 72 20.53 -16.20 5.42
CA SER A 72 21.47 -15.26 6.05
C SER A 72 22.47 -14.64 5.06
N LYS A 73 22.46 -15.05 3.77
CA LYS A 73 23.35 -14.52 2.73
C LYS A 73 22.59 -13.58 1.82
N LYS A 74 23.18 -12.41 1.50
CA LYS A 74 22.54 -11.38 0.65
C LYS A 74 22.00 -11.91 -0.69
N LEU A 75 22.80 -12.69 -1.42
CA LEU A 75 22.36 -13.26 -2.70
C LEU A 75 21.41 -14.46 -2.49
N GLY A 76 21.71 -15.30 -1.49
CA GLY A 76 20.87 -16.45 -1.15
C GLY A 76 19.45 -16.05 -0.73
N SER A 77 19.30 -15.05 0.14
CA SER A 77 17.99 -14.52 0.54
C SER A 77 17.25 -13.95 -0.66
N ARG A 78 17.93 -13.17 -1.52
CA ARG A 78 17.31 -12.60 -2.71
C ARG A 78 16.71 -13.68 -3.63
N VAL A 79 17.41 -14.79 -3.89
CA VAL A 79 16.88 -15.88 -4.70
C VAL A 79 15.69 -16.57 -4.00
N ILE A 80 15.78 -16.79 -2.68
CA ILE A 80 14.66 -17.38 -1.92
C ILE A 80 13.43 -16.46 -1.97
N GLU A 81 13.58 -15.13 -1.90
CA GLU A 81 12.46 -14.19 -2.08
C GLU A 81 11.76 -14.39 -3.43
N VAL A 82 12.53 -14.61 -4.51
CA VAL A 82 11.98 -14.86 -5.85
C VAL A 82 11.17 -16.17 -5.88
N ILE A 83 11.63 -17.21 -5.18
CA ILE A 83 10.87 -18.46 -5.03
C ILE A 83 9.53 -18.18 -4.34
N TYR A 84 9.54 -17.45 -3.22
CA TYR A 84 8.32 -17.12 -2.49
C TYR A 84 7.35 -16.25 -3.32
N ASP A 85 7.87 -15.27 -4.07
CA ASP A 85 7.05 -14.42 -4.93
C ASP A 85 6.42 -15.22 -6.08
N ALA A 86 7.19 -16.11 -6.72
CA ALA A 86 6.68 -16.98 -7.77
C ALA A 86 5.58 -17.90 -7.24
N VAL A 87 5.78 -18.53 -6.08
CA VAL A 87 4.77 -19.39 -5.45
C VAL A 87 3.55 -18.57 -5.00
N PHE A 88 3.73 -17.37 -4.46
CA PHE A 88 2.62 -16.48 -4.12
C PHE A 88 1.74 -16.19 -5.34
N ASP A 89 2.34 -15.84 -6.47
CA ASP A 89 1.62 -15.54 -7.71
C ASP A 89 0.91 -16.80 -8.24
N MET A 90 1.55 -17.97 -8.19
CA MET A 90 0.92 -19.23 -8.58
C MET A 90 -0.30 -19.55 -7.71
N VAL A 91 -0.19 -19.40 -6.39
CA VAL A 91 -1.28 -19.70 -5.44
C VAL A 91 -2.42 -18.69 -5.53
N TYR A 92 -2.12 -17.39 -5.45
CA TYR A 92 -3.16 -16.37 -5.24
C TYR A 92 -3.62 -15.68 -6.53
N ILE A 93 -2.76 -15.55 -7.52
CA ILE A 93 -3.11 -14.92 -8.80
C ILE A 93 -3.57 -15.99 -9.80
N ARG A 94 -2.77 -17.04 -9.99
CA ARG A 94 -3.07 -18.13 -10.93
C ARG A 94 -3.98 -19.22 -10.34
N ARG A 95 -4.25 -19.18 -9.03
CA ARG A 95 -5.15 -20.12 -8.32
C ARG A 95 -4.74 -21.59 -8.45
N GLN A 96 -3.44 -21.85 -8.48
CA GLN A 96 -2.91 -23.21 -8.51
C GLN A 96 -2.98 -23.84 -7.12
N ASN A 97 -3.30 -25.13 -7.06
CA ASN A 97 -3.26 -25.90 -5.83
C ASN A 97 -1.83 -26.39 -5.56
N ILE A 98 -1.10 -25.65 -4.72
CA ILE A 98 0.30 -25.92 -4.36
C ILE A 98 0.34 -26.18 -2.85
N ASP A 99 0.96 -27.29 -2.46
CA ASP A 99 1.30 -27.51 -1.05
C ASP A 99 2.44 -26.57 -0.64
N ILE A 100 2.10 -25.58 0.19
CA ILE A 100 3.05 -24.58 0.67
C ILE A 100 3.78 -25.00 1.95
N ASP A 101 3.46 -26.16 2.57
CA ASP A 101 4.10 -26.61 3.82
C ASP A 101 5.62 -26.65 3.72
N MET A 102 6.10 -27.16 2.58
CA MET A 102 7.51 -27.29 2.31
C MET A 102 8.25 -25.94 2.27
N LEU A 103 7.58 -24.85 1.86
CA LEU A 103 8.16 -23.51 1.91
C LEU A 103 8.08 -22.90 3.30
N VAL A 104 6.96 -23.14 3.99
CA VAL A 104 6.64 -22.53 5.28
C VAL A 104 7.57 -23.03 6.38
N LYS A 105 7.72 -24.36 6.51
CA LYS A 105 8.39 -24.99 7.65
C LYS A 105 9.85 -24.54 7.85
N PRO A 106 10.72 -24.50 6.82
CA PRO A 106 12.12 -24.11 7.02
C PRO A 106 12.29 -22.68 7.56
N ALA A 107 11.39 -21.75 7.20
CA ALA A 107 11.43 -20.39 7.71
C ALA A 107 10.77 -20.25 9.10
N GLU A 108 9.78 -21.08 9.42
CA GLU A 108 9.18 -21.17 10.76
C GLU A 108 10.20 -21.66 11.79
N ASP A 109 10.95 -22.73 11.47
CA ASP A 109 11.89 -23.40 12.39
C ASP A 109 12.98 -22.45 12.90
N VAL A 110 13.31 -21.41 12.12
CA VAL A 110 14.37 -20.44 12.41
C VAL A 110 13.83 -19.03 12.70
N LEU A 111 12.51 -18.87 12.80
CA LEU A 111 11.86 -17.57 12.96
C LEU A 111 12.42 -16.77 14.15
N VAL A 112 12.57 -17.42 15.30
CA VAL A 112 13.06 -16.80 16.54
C VAL A 112 14.50 -16.32 16.40
N THR A 113 15.38 -17.17 15.85
CA THR A 113 16.83 -16.91 15.78
C THR A 113 17.20 -15.96 14.66
N LYS A 114 16.35 -15.85 13.61
CA LYS A 114 16.61 -15.06 12.41
C LYS A 114 15.78 -13.77 12.30
N PHE A 115 14.90 -13.46 13.25
CA PHE A 115 14.07 -12.24 13.21
C PHE A 115 14.87 -10.92 13.23
N SER A 116 16.15 -10.98 13.60
CA SER A 116 17.08 -9.84 13.62
C SER A 116 18.29 -9.99 12.69
N ASP A 117 18.23 -10.94 11.76
CA ASP A 117 19.18 -11.06 10.66
C ASP A 117 18.70 -10.23 9.46
N THR A 118 19.54 -9.28 9.03
CA THR A 118 19.24 -8.32 7.94
C THR A 118 18.79 -8.97 6.65
N ASN A 119 19.33 -10.14 6.28
CA ASN A 119 18.94 -10.84 5.06
C ASN A 119 17.72 -11.72 5.30
N ALA A 120 17.71 -12.46 6.42
CA ALA A 120 16.67 -13.42 6.72
C ALA A 120 15.30 -12.77 6.97
N THR A 121 15.28 -11.53 7.47
CA THR A 121 14.05 -10.74 7.64
C THR A 121 13.26 -10.59 6.35
N HIS A 122 13.92 -10.53 5.19
CA HIS A 122 13.22 -10.46 3.91
C HIS A 122 12.42 -11.74 3.63
N ILE A 123 12.99 -12.92 3.92
CA ILE A 123 12.30 -14.20 3.76
C ILE A 123 11.13 -14.31 4.73
N ILE A 124 11.33 -13.92 5.98
CA ILE A 124 10.28 -13.92 7.00
C ILE A 124 9.10 -13.02 6.59
N ARG A 125 9.38 -11.85 5.98
CA ARG A 125 8.33 -10.97 5.42
C ARG A 125 7.55 -11.69 4.30
N LYS A 126 8.23 -12.44 3.43
CA LYS A 126 7.59 -13.23 2.35
C LYS A 126 6.77 -14.39 2.91
N LEU A 127 7.26 -15.06 3.95
CA LEU A 127 6.52 -16.09 4.69
C LEU A 127 5.19 -15.55 5.21
N PHE A 128 5.21 -14.40 5.92
CA PHE A 128 3.99 -13.78 6.43
C PHE A 128 2.99 -13.43 5.32
N GLN A 129 3.48 -12.89 4.20
CA GLN A 129 2.64 -12.58 3.04
C GLN A 129 2.00 -13.84 2.45
N LEU A 130 2.79 -14.90 2.24
CA LEU A 130 2.34 -16.18 1.70
C LEU A 130 1.26 -16.83 2.58
N VAL A 131 1.48 -16.96 3.89
CA VAL A 131 0.50 -17.63 4.77
C VAL A 131 -0.74 -16.79 5.04
N SER A 132 -0.63 -15.45 5.00
CA SER A 132 -1.78 -14.55 5.21
C SER A 132 -2.58 -14.24 3.94
N GLY A 133 -2.05 -14.59 2.76
CA GLY A 133 -2.64 -14.21 1.48
C GLY A 133 -2.68 -12.69 1.29
N LYS A 134 -1.69 -11.97 1.80
CA LYS A 134 -1.60 -10.52 1.66
C LYS A 134 -0.28 -10.14 1.01
N ARG A 135 -0.35 -9.40 -0.09
CA ARG A 135 0.83 -8.80 -0.72
C ARG A 135 0.97 -7.36 -0.26
N ILE A 136 2.16 -6.99 0.20
CA ILE A 136 2.45 -5.66 0.74
C ILE A 136 3.49 -5.00 -0.19
N LEU A 137 3.08 -3.91 -0.86
CA LEU A 137 3.90 -3.13 -1.78
C LEU A 137 3.81 -1.64 -1.40
N ASP A 138 4.88 -1.05 -0.88
CA ASP A 138 4.96 0.38 -0.53
C ASP A 138 3.72 0.91 0.22
N ASP A 139 3.34 0.26 1.32
CA ASP A 139 2.13 0.48 2.15
C ASP A 139 0.78 0.05 1.55
N LYS A 140 0.71 -0.42 0.29
CA LYS A 140 -0.52 -0.99 -0.27
C LYS A 140 -0.63 -2.46 0.08
N ILE A 141 -1.77 -2.82 0.66
CA ILE A 141 -2.09 -4.20 1.00
C ILE A 141 -3.09 -4.74 -0.02
N GLN A 142 -2.65 -5.65 -0.88
CA GLN A 142 -3.53 -6.46 -1.71
C GLN A 142 -3.90 -7.72 -0.92
N SER A 143 -5.19 -7.91 -0.65
CA SER A 143 -5.67 -9.05 0.15
C SER A 143 -6.33 -10.09 -0.73
N PHE A 144 -6.00 -11.36 -0.49
CA PHE A 144 -6.58 -12.55 -1.08
C PHE A 144 -7.16 -13.44 0.03
N ASN A 145 -7.98 -14.42 -0.34
CA ASN A 145 -8.43 -15.43 0.61
C ASN A 145 -7.24 -16.35 0.91
N SER A 146 -6.74 -16.32 2.15
CA SER A 146 -5.62 -17.16 2.57
C SER A 146 -5.90 -18.64 2.32
N VAL A 147 -4.89 -19.35 1.81
CA VAL A 147 -4.93 -20.82 1.69
C VAL A 147 -4.75 -21.52 3.04
N ARG A 148 -4.38 -20.78 4.10
CA ARG A 148 -4.29 -21.25 5.48
C ARG A 148 -4.89 -20.24 6.47
N PRO A 149 -6.22 -20.12 6.52
CA PRO A 149 -6.88 -19.25 7.49
C PRO A 149 -6.42 -19.58 8.92
N GLY A 150 -6.05 -18.57 9.70
CA GLY A 150 -5.60 -18.75 11.09
C GLY A 150 -4.10 -19.05 11.27
N HIS A 151 -3.34 -19.28 10.20
CA HIS A 151 -1.93 -19.68 10.34
C HIS A 151 -1.04 -18.52 10.78
N ILE A 152 -1.28 -17.30 10.29
CA ILE A 152 -0.50 -16.11 10.70
C ILE A 152 -0.67 -15.80 12.20
N GLU A 153 -1.81 -16.16 12.79
CA GLU A 153 -2.09 -16.01 14.21
C GLU A 153 -1.25 -16.94 15.10
N LYS A 154 -0.77 -18.08 14.57
CA LYS A 154 0.08 -19.03 15.33
C LYS A 154 1.40 -18.39 15.78
N TYR A 155 1.92 -17.43 15.02
CA TYR A 155 3.17 -16.75 15.37
C TYR A 155 3.01 -15.70 16.47
N LYS A 156 1.79 -15.43 16.95
CA LYS A 156 1.51 -14.32 17.87
C LYS A 156 2.36 -14.37 19.13
N GLU A 157 2.48 -15.53 19.76
CA GLU A 157 3.24 -15.69 21.01
C GLU A 157 4.74 -15.49 20.77
N ILE A 158 5.28 -16.13 19.72
CA ILE A 158 6.68 -15.96 19.30
C ILE A 158 6.99 -14.48 19.04
N ILE A 159 6.18 -13.81 18.22
CA ILE A 159 6.38 -12.40 17.88
C ILE A 159 6.28 -11.53 19.14
N THR A 160 5.33 -11.80 20.03
CA THR A 160 5.18 -11.05 21.28
C THR A 160 6.43 -11.19 22.15
N GLY A 161 6.99 -12.40 22.26
CA GLY A 161 8.23 -12.66 23.01
C GLY A 161 9.48 -11.98 22.41
N LEU A 162 9.49 -11.70 21.11
CA LEU A 162 10.60 -11.02 20.43
C LEU A 162 10.58 -9.49 20.63
N ILE A 163 9.40 -8.89 20.87
CA ILE A 163 9.23 -7.43 20.94
C ILE A 163 10.24 -6.76 21.88
N PRO A 164 10.44 -7.18 23.14
CA PRO A 164 11.30 -6.44 24.07
C PRO A 164 12.74 -6.27 23.60
N ASN A 165 13.23 -7.21 22.77
CA ASN A 165 14.63 -7.29 22.34
C ASN A 165 14.88 -6.72 20.94
N LEU A 166 13.86 -6.14 20.29
CA LEU A 166 14.03 -5.56 18.96
C LEU A 166 14.89 -4.28 19.03
N SER A 167 15.94 -4.23 18.22
CA SER A 167 16.87 -3.09 18.16
C SER A 167 17.24 -2.66 16.74
N LYS A 168 17.04 -3.52 15.74
CA LYS A 168 17.41 -3.26 14.34
C LYS A 168 16.21 -2.80 13.51
N GLU A 169 16.45 -1.86 12.60
CA GLU A 169 15.44 -1.34 11.67
C GLU A 169 14.72 -2.46 10.88
N ASP A 170 15.48 -3.42 10.34
CA ASP A 170 14.91 -4.54 9.59
C ASP A 170 13.95 -5.41 10.40
N SER A 171 14.19 -5.56 11.71
CA SER A 171 13.28 -6.27 12.59
C SER A 171 11.99 -5.50 12.81
N PHE A 172 12.06 -4.17 12.92
CA PHE A 172 10.87 -3.32 13.02
C PHE A 172 10.04 -3.35 11.73
N ILE A 173 10.67 -3.33 10.55
CA ILE A 173 9.97 -3.48 9.26
C ILE A 173 9.31 -4.86 9.14
N THR A 174 9.98 -5.91 9.62
CA THR A 174 9.43 -7.28 9.64
C THR A 174 8.24 -7.40 10.59
N LEU A 175 8.34 -6.82 11.77
CA LEU A 175 7.23 -6.70 12.71
C LEU A 175 6.06 -5.90 12.12
N LEU A 176 6.33 -4.80 11.42
CA LEU A 176 5.28 -4.03 10.73
C LEU A 176 4.57 -4.87 9.66
N THR A 177 5.33 -5.64 8.89
CA THR A 177 4.79 -6.58 7.88
C THR A 177 3.87 -7.60 8.56
N TYR A 178 4.32 -8.21 9.66
CA TYR A 178 3.50 -9.10 10.46
C TYR A 178 2.21 -8.44 10.94
N LEU A 179 2.27 -7.21 11.43
CA LEU A 179 1.11 -6.46 11.91
C LEU A 179 0.12 -6.10 10.78
N TYR A 180 0.58 -5.84 9.56
CA TYR A 180 -0.31 -5.70 8.39
C TYR A 180 -0.99 -7.04 8.05
N CYS A 181 -0.28 -8.15 8.24
CA CYS A 181 -0.79 -9.50 8.02
C CYS A 181 -1.81 -9.94 9.09
N CYS A 182 -1.53 -9.81 10.38
CA CYS A 182 -2.39 -10.29 11.48
C CYS A 182 -3.37 -9.24 12.03
N ARG A 183 -3.07 -7.94 11.87
CA ARG A 183 -3.85 -6.80 12.42
C ARG A 183 -4.11 -6.84 13.94
N SER A 184 -3.24 -7.49 14.70
CA SER A 184 -3.42 -7.67 16.15
C SER A 184 -3.19 -6.38 16.95
N LYS A 185 -4.26 -5.84 17.56
CA LYS A 185 -4.18 -4.64 18.42
C LYS A 185 -3.44 -4.88 19.75
N SER A 186 -3.39 -6.13 20.22
CA SER A 186 -2.66 -6.49 21.44
C SER A 186 -1.15 -6.40 21.23
N ILE A 187 -0.66 -6.89 20.09
CA ILE A 187 0.76 -6.82 19.72
C ILE A 187 1.18 -5.37 19.53
N VAL A 188 0.35 -4.56 18.85
CA VAL A 188 0.62 -3.11 18.72
C VAL A 188 0.78 -2.44 20.09
N TYR A 189 -0.02 -2.83 21.08
CA TYR A 189 0.11 -2.29 22.44
C TYR A 189 1.43 -2.70 23.10
N GLU A 190 1.87 -3.95 22.96
CA GLU A 190 3.17 -4.40 23.48
C GLU A 190 4.33 -3.68 22.81
N VAL A 191 4.29 -3.48 21.48
CA VAL A 191 5.29 -2.68 20.75
C VAL A 191 5.41 -1.28 21.32
N VAL A 192 4.27 -0.61 21.53
CA VAL A 192 4.23 0.73 22.11
C VAL A 192 4.81 0.71 23.52
N LYS A 193 4.40 -0.23 24.37
CA LYS A 193 4.86 -0.32 25.76
C LYS A 193 6.39 -0.45 25.87
N HIS A 194 7.02 -1.23 24.99
CA HIS A 194 8.45 -1.50 25.04
C HIS A 194 9.31 -0.47 24.28
N HIS A 195 8.80 0.08 23.18
CA HIS A 195 9.63 0.89 22.27
C HIS A 195 9.22 2.35 22.16
N PHE A 196 8.07 2.75 22.70
CA PHE A 196 7.63 4.12 22.57
C PHE A 196 8.23 5.02 23.66
N THR A 197 8.97 6.04 23.24
CA THR A 197 9.32 7.22 24.05
C THR A 197 9.30 8.44 23.16
N TRP A 198 9.12 9.64 23.74
CA TRP A 198 9.17 10.88 22.97
C TRP A 198 10.54 11.08 22.28
N ILE A 199 11.63 10.64 22.92
CA ILE A 199 12.99 10.70 22.36
C ILE A 199 13.11 9.76 21.15
N LYS A 200 12.60 8.53 21.26
CA LYS A 200 12.71 7.55 20.18
C LYS A 200 11.93 7.97 18.93
N VAL A 201 10.79 8.64 19.04
CA VAL A 201 10.06 9.12 17.85
C VAL A 201 10.70 10.31 17.15
N CYS A 202 11.80 10.86 17.70
CA CYS A 202 12.64 11.86 17.03
C CYS A 202 13.81 11.22 16.25
N ASP A 203 14.01 9.90 16.36
CA ASP A 203 14.93 9.16 15.48
C ASP A 203 14.26 8.88 14.12
N PRO A 204 14.98 8.98 12.97
CA PRO A 204 14.37 8.81 11.65
C PRO A 204 13.68 7.46 11.44
N SER A 205 14.34 6.36 11.81
CA SER A 205 13.85 5.00 11.58
C SER A 205 12.67 4.69 12.50
N MET A 206 12.76 5.11 13.76
CA MET A 206 11.68 4.94 14.74
C MET A 206 10.50 5.87 14.49
N SER A 207 10.72 7.10 14.00
CA SER A 207 9.64 8.01 13.60
C SER A 207 8.81 7.41 12.47
N TYR A 208 9.48 6.92 11.41
CA TYR A 208 8.81 6.24 10.31
C TYR A 208 8.05 5.00 10.78
N PHE A 209 8.65 4.19 11.65
CA PHE A 209 7.97 3.03 12.22
C PHE A 209 6.72 3.44 13.02
N PHE A 210 6.83 4.41 13.93
CA PHE A 210 5.70 4.84 14.75
C PHE A 210 4.63 5.60 13.97
N GLU A 211 4.98 6.29 12.88
CA GLU A 211 4.04 6.84 11.89
C GLU A 211 3.08 5.74 11.38
N LYS A 212 3.58 4.53 11.10
CA LYS A 212 2.74 3.41 10.66
C LYS A 212 2.00 2.75 11.82
N ILE A 213 2.65 2.63 12.98
CA ILE A 213 2.05 2.00 14.18
C ILE A 213 0.80 2.76 14.65
N VAL A 214 0.77 4.09 14.60
CA VAL A 214 -0.42 4.85 15.06
C VAL A 214 -1.68 4.56 14.25
N ARG A 215 -1.53 4.20 12.96
CA ARG A 215 -2.64 3.76 12.10
C ARG A 215 -3.20 2.41 12.56
N LEU A 216 -2.32 1.54 13.04
CA LEU A 216 -2.65 0.21 13.54
C LEU A 216 -3.04 0.22 15.03
N ALA A 217 -2.79 1.29 15.76
CA ALA A 217 -3.04 1.37 17.19
C ALA A 217 -4.53 1.29 17.55
N GLY A 218 -4.83 0.50 18.58
CA GLY A 218 -6.13 0.49 19.26
C GLY A 218 -6.23 1.60 20.32
N ARG A 219 -7.40 1.73 20.97
CA ARG A 219 -7.64 2.75 22.00
C ARG A 219 -6.63 2.71 23.15
N LYS A 220 -6.27 1.51 23.64
CA LYS A 220 -5.29 1.32 24.72
C LYS A 220 -3.90 1.86 24.35
N ALA A 221 -3.39 1.50 23.17
CA ALA A 221 -2.11 1.97 22.67
C ALA A 221 -2.10 3.49 22.44
N LYS A 222 -3.15 4.05 21.84
CA LYS A 222 -3.26 5.51 21.65
C LYS A 222 -3.29 6.27 22.96
N LYS A 223 -4.02 5.76 23.97
CA LYS A 223 -4.02 6.36 25.31
C LYS A 223 -2.62 6.34 25.93
N TYR A 224 -1.91 5.21 25.86
CA TYR A 224 -0.55 5.12 26.37
C TYR A 224 0.39 6.13 25.68
N ILE A 225 0.35 6.19 24.34
CA ILE A 225 1.13 7.17 23.57
C ILE A 225 0.82 8.59 24.03
N PHE A 226 -0.46 8.95 24.13
CA PHE A 226 -0.90 10.29 24.53
C PHE A 226 -0.36 10.70 25.89
N GLU A 227 -0.49 9.84 26.91
CA GLU A 227 0.01 10.17 28.26
C GLU A 227 1.52 10.42 28.31
N ASN A 228 2.29 9.82 27.39
CA ASN A 228 3.74 9.97 27.32
C ASN A 228 4.20 11.18 26.49
N ILE A 229 3.31 11.85 25.75
CA ILE A 229 3.68 12.98 24.86
C ILE A 229 2.81 14.23 25.04
N LYS A 230 1.77 14.19 25.87
CA LYS A 230 0.80 15.29 25.99
C LYS A 230 1.45 16.65 26.28
N ASP A 231 2.52 16.67 27.08
CA ASP A 231 3.27 17.88 27.45
C ASP A 231 4.37 18.24 26.43
N LYS A 232 4.49 17.46 25.35
CA LYS A 232 5.54 17.55 24.33
C LYS A 232 4.98 17.72 22.91
N VAL A 233 3.67 17.93 22.76
CA VAL A 233 3.00 18.02 21.46
C VAL A 233 3.65 19.08 20.57
N MET A 234 3.80 20.30 21.06
CA MET A 234 4.36 21.39 20.27
C MET A 234 5.83 21.16 19.92
N GLU A 235 6.63 20.65 20.86
CA GLU A 235 8.03 20.28 20.62
C GLU A 235 8.15 19.23 19.50
N LEU A 236 7.32 18.18 19.54
CA LEU A 236 7.28 17.15 18.51
C LEU A 236 6.83 17.68 17.15
N CYS A 237 5.92 18.68 17.11
CA CYS A 237 5.49 19.27 15.85
C CYS A 237 6.61 20.08 15.16
N LYS A 238 7.55 20.63 15.92
CA LYS A 238 8.71 21.38 15.41
C LYS A 238 9.95 20.50 15.17
N GLU A 239 10.01 19.32 15.76
CA GLU A 239 11.14 18.40 15.60
C GLU A 239 11.20 17.83 14.17
N LYS A 240 12.40 17.69 13.62
CA LYS A 240 12.69 17.32 12.23
C LYS A 240 12.07 15.99 11.81
N TYR A 241 12.08 14.99 12.69
CA TYR A 241 11.53 13.66 12.44
C TYR A 241 10.25 13.41 13.25
N GLY A 242 10.14 13.95 14.46
CA GLY A 242 8.98 13.83 15.34
C GLY A 242 7.69 14.30 14.67
N ASN A 243 7.76 15.34 13.81
CA ASN A 243 6.60 15.88 13.10
C ASN A 243 5.85 14.84 12.24
N TYR A 244 6.55 13.84 11.69
CA TYR A 244 5.92 12.78 10.88
C TYR A 244 5.01 11.90 11.75
N PHE A 245 5.55 11.44 12.89
CA PHE A 245 4.81 10.68 13.89
C PHE A 245 3.66 11.48 14.50
N ILE A 246 3.92 12.67 15.07
CA ILE A 246 2.89 13.42 15.81
C ILE A 246 1.75 13.85 14.89
N GLY A 247 2.07 14.21 13.64
CA GLY A 247 1.06 14.52 12.65
C GLY A 247 0.08 13.36 12.42
N GLU A 248 0.59 12.14 12.19
CA GLU A 248 -0.29 10.97 12.07
C GLU A 248 -1.01 10.65 13.37
N PHE A 249 -0.37 10.81 14.52
CA PHE A 249 -1.01 10.57 15.80
C PHE A 249 -2.22 11.49 16.02
N ILE A 250 -2.08 12.79 15.74
CA ILE A 250 -3.16 13.78 15.78
C ILE A 250 -4.31 13.33 14.88
N LEU A 251 -4.02 12.92 13.63
CA LEU A 251 -5.03 12.47 12.67
C LEU A 251 -5.81 11.23 13.14
N TRP A 252 -5.11 10.28 13.79
CA TRP A 252 -5.69 8.99 14.18
C TRP A 252 -6.24 8.96 15.61
N TYR A 253 -5.98 9.98 16.44
CA TYR A 253 -6.51 10.11 17.79
C TYR A 253 -7.44 11.33 17.95
N HIS A 254 -8.39 11.45 17.02
CA HIS A 254 -9.35 12.56 16.93
C HIS A 254 -10.21 12.79 18.18
N GLN A 255 -10.34 11.80 19.08
CA GLN A 255 -11.01 12.04 20.37
C GLN A 255 -10.27 13.06 21.26
N LYS A 256 -9.02 13.40 20.93
CA LYS A 256 -8.21 14.44 21.58
C LYS A 256 -7.94 15.64 20.66
N ALA A 257 -8.70 15.81 19.58
CA ALA A 257 -8.47 16.88 18.61
C ALA A 257 -8.48 18.28 19.25
N ASP A 258 -9.39 18.55 20.18
CA ASP A 258 -9.46 19.85 20.88
C ASP A 258 -8.24 20.11 21.75
N TYR A 259 -7.74 19.08 22.45
CA TYR A 259 -6.49 19.19 23.20
C TYR A 259 -5.33 19.55 22.28
N PHE A 260 -5.22 18.89 21.12
CA PHE A 260 -4.16 19.20 20.15
C PHE A 260 -4.32 20.60 19.57
N PHE A 261 -5.55 21.08 19.41
CA PHE A 261 -5.80 22.46 18.98
C PHE A 261 -5.30 23.48 20.00
N GLU A 262 -5.55 23.25 21.29
CA GLU A 262 -5.08 24.12 22.37
C GLU A 262 -3.55 24.06 22.56
N ALA A 263 -2.96 22.87 22.38
CA ALA A 263 -1.53 22.65 22.61
C ALA A 263 -0.63 23.12 21.45
N ILE A 264 -1.19 23.39 20.27
CA ILE A 264 -0.43 23.75 19.06
C ILE A 264 -0.62 25.23 18.76
N ASP A 265 0.48 25.98 18.80
CA ASP A 265 0.49 27.36 18.33
C ASP A 265 0.50 27.39 16.79
N LEU A 266 -0.63 27.81 16.20
CA LEU A 266 -0.79 27.85 14.74
C LEU A 266 0.08 28.91 14.06
N SER A 267 0.52 29.95 14.78
CA SER A 267 1.33 31.04 14.22
C SER A 267 2.74 30.59 13.80
N GLU A 268 3.17 29.43 14.30
CA GLU A 268 4.47 28.81 14.05
C GLU A 268 4.51 27.99 12.75
N PHE A 269 3.39 27.90 12.02
CA PHE A 269 3.26 27.07 10.84
C PHE A 269 2.90 27.87 9.59
N ASP A 270 3.51 27.50 8.47
CA ASP A 270 3.10 28.02 7.17
C ASP A 270 1.74 27.45 6.72
N LYS A 271 1.05 28.15 5.80
CA LYS A 271 -0.24 27.71 5.24
C LYS A 271 -0.18 26.33 4.57
N ASN A 272 1.02 25.82 4.30
CA ASN A 272 1.26 24.53 3.69
C ASN A 272 1.60 23.42 4.74
N SER A 273 1.37 23.65 6.02
CA SER A 273 1.78 22.73 7.08
C SER A 273 0.99 21.41 7.09
N ASN A 274 1.74 20.29 7.12
CA ASN A 274 1.16 18.96 7.30
C ASN A 274 0.51 18.80 8.67
N ILE A 275 1.03 19.46 9.71
CA ILE A 275 0.51 19.39 11.07
C ILE A 275 -0.87 20.05 11.13
N VAL A 276 -0.98 21.30 10.66
CA VAL A 276 -2.26 22.03 10.68
C VAL A 276 -3.30 21.33 9.80
N MET A 277 -2.88 20.78 8.66
CA MET A 277 -3.74 19.96 7.81
C MET A 277 -4.31 18.74 8.55
N LYS A 278 -3.45 17.97 9.23
CA LYS A 278 -3.86 16.76 9.97
C LYS A 278 -4.68 17.10 11.21
N LEU A 279 -4.39 18.21 11.88
CA LEU A 279 -5.20 18.75 12.98
C LEU A 279 -6.61 19.12 12.50
N THR A 280 -6.72 19.88 11.42
CA THR A 280 -8.01 20.27 10.82
C THR A 280 -8.85 19.04 10.47
N HIS A 281 -8.23 18.05 9.82
CA HIS A 281 -8.90 16.78 9.51
C HIS A 281 -9.32 16.02 10.78
N SER A 282 -8.50 16.06 11.83
CA SER A 282 -8.83 15.47 13.12
C SER A 282 -10.04 16.14 13.78
N LEU A 283 -10.08 17.48 13.78
CA LEU A 283 -11.21 18.27 14.30
C LEU A 283 -12.50 18.01 13.51
N LEU A 284 -12.42 17.87 12.19
CA LEU A 284 -13.55 17.47 11.33
C LEU A 284 -14.13 16.12 11.75
N LYS A 285 -13.27 15.12 11.99
CA LYS A 285 -13.69 13.80 12.49
C LYS A 285 -14.28 13.87 13.90
N ALA A 286 -13.75 14.74 14.76
CA ALA A 286 -14.26 15.00 16.09
C ALA A 286 -15.54 15.83 16.11
N ARG A 287 -15.93 16.42 14.97
CA ARG A 287 -17.04 17.38 14.84
C ARG A 287 -16.88 18.61 15.75
N SER A 288 -15.65 19.07 15.94
CA SER A 288 -15.36 20.27 16.73
C SER A 288 -15.53 21.55 15.91
N TYR A 289 -16.78 21.87 15.56
CA TYR A 289 -17.11 23.00 14.68
C TYR A 289 -16.55 24.35 15.14
N PRO A 290 -16.55 24.72 16.44
CA PRO A 290 -15.95 25.98 16.88
C PRO A 290 -14.45 26.10 16.58
N ASN A 291 -13.70 24.99 16.74
CA ASN A 291 -12.26 24.98 16.48
C ASN A 291 -11.94 24.86 14.98
N ILE A 292 -12.78 24.15 14.22
CA ILE A 292 -12.70 24.15 12.75
C ILE A 292 -12.89 25.58 12.22
N ASP A 293 -13.89 26.31 12.74
CA ASP A 293 -14.16 27.70 12.37
C ASP A 293 -12.95 28.60 12.59
N LYS A 294 -12.31 28.48 13.75
CA LYS A 294 -11.10 29.25 14.10
C LYS A 294 -9.95 28.95 13.14
N ILE A 295 -9.66 27.67 12.86
CA ILE A 295 -8.59 27.32 11.92
C ILE A 295 -8.93 27.79 10.51
N VAL A 296 -10.12 27.46 10.00
CA VAL A 296 -10.46 27.77 8.61
C VAL A 296 -10.45 29.27 8.37
N LYS A 297 -11.08 30.07 9.24
CA LYS A 297 -11.13 31.53 9.11
C LYS A 297 -9.77 32.18 9.39
N GLY A 298 -9.10 31.78 10.48
CA GLY A 298 -7.87 32.42 10.95
C GLY A 298 -6.59 31.98 10.24
N PHE A 299 -6.56 30.77 9.68
CA PHE A 299 -5.35 30.22 9.07
C PHE A 299 -5.48 30.07 7.55
N TYR A 300 -6.55 29.43 7.07
CA TYR A 300 -6.72 29.18 5.64
C TYR A 300 -7.30 30.38 4.87
N LEU A 301 -8.26 31.10 5.45
CA LEU A 301 -8.99 32.19 4.78
C LEU A 301 -8.56 33.60 5.20
N GLU A 302 -7.49 33.74 5.98
CA GLU A 302 -7.00 35.02 6.52
C GLU A 302 -6.86 36.13 5.46
N ASN A 303 -6.48 35.77 4.22
CA ASN A 303 -6.27 36.72 3.12
C ASN A 303 -7.49 36.87 2.18
N GLY A 304 -8.67 36.36 2.56
CA GLY A 304 -9.91 36.46 1.77
C GLY A 304 -9.98 35.55 0.53
N ASN A 305 -8.94 34.77 0.25
CA ASN A 305 -8.93 33.76 -0.81
C ASN A 305 -9.80 32.55 -0.43
N ASP A 306 -10.32 31.83 -1.43
CA ASP A 306 -11.07 30.60 -1.17
C ASP A 306 -10.16 29.45 -0.70
N ILE A 307 -10.72 28.50 0.06
CA ILE A 307 -9.96 27.40 0.67
C ILE A 307 -9.27 26.50 -0.36
N ILE A 308 -9.84 26.35 -1.56
CA ILE A 308 -9.23 25.61 -2.66
C ILE A 308 -8.00 26.39 -3.13
N SER A 309 -8.11 27.67 -3.43
CA SER A 309 -6.95 28.49 -3.82
C SER A 309 -5.82 28.49 -2.77
N CYS A 310 -6.16 28.56 -1.48
CA CYS A 310 -5.19 28.56 -0.38
C CYS A 310 -4.48 27.21 -0.17
N THR A 311 -5.16 26.10 -0.43
CA THR A 311 -4.57 24.76 -0.26
C THR A 311 -3.87 24.24 -1.53
N PHE A 312 -4.15 24.83 -2.69
CA PHE A 312 -3.70 24.31 -4.00
C PHE A 312 -2.41 24.93 -4.52
N GLY A 313 -1.84 25.94 -3.84
CA GLY A 313 -0.48 26.41 -4.10
C GLY A 313 -0.22 26.83 -5.54
N GLY A 314 -0.89 27.90 -6.01
CA GLY A 314 -0.44 28.88 -7.01
C GLY A 314 0.06 28.47 -8.41
N VAL A 315 0.43 27.21 -8.67
CA VAL A 315 0.96 26.75 -9.95
C VAL A 315 -0.14 26.00 -10.70
N GLU A 316 -0.62 26.60 -11.78
CA GLU A 316 -1.69 26.05 -12.62
C GLU A 316 -1.46 24.56 -12.96
N GLY A 317 -2.33 23.70 -12.42
CA GLY A 317 -2.39 22.29 -12.78
C GLY A 317 -1.67 21.31 -11.84
N ASN A 318 -0.88 21.77 -10.87
CA ASN A 318 -0.20 20.88 -9.90
C ASN A 318 -0.92 20.86 -8.55
N PHE A 319 -1.76 19.85 -8.39
CA PHE A 319 -2.58 19.64 -7.21
C PHE A 319 -1.78 19.03 -6.03
N LYS A 320 -1.77 19.72 -4.87
CA LYS A 320 -1.20 19.17 -3.61
C LYS A 320 -2.11 18.10 -3.02
N GLN A 321 -1.89 16.86 -3.45
CA GLN A 321 -2.74 15.70 -3.14
C GLN A 321 -3.00 15.44 -1.65
N LYS A 322 -2.11 15.92 -0.77
CA LYS A 322 -2.24 15.75 0.67
C LYS A 322 -3.51 16.37 1.27
N TYR A 323 -4.05 17.45 0.69
CA TYR A 323 -5.23 18.14 1.23
C TYR A 323 -6.56 17.47 0.83
N ALA A 324 -6.58 16.63 -0.21
CA ALA A 324 -7.81 16.03 -0.75
C ALA A 324 -8.71 15.43 0.34
N PRO A 325 -8.20 14.55 1.23
CA PRO A 325 -9.06 13.91 2.24
C PRO A 325 -9.74 14.93 3.17
N MET A 326 -9.01 15.96 3.60
CA MET A 326 -9.55 16.99 4.51
C MET A 326 -10.59 17.86 3.79
N LEU A 327 -10.32 18.26 2.54
CA LEU A 327 -11.24 19.05 1.74
C LEU A 327 -12.54 18.29 1.43
N CYS A 328 -12.45 16.98 1.16
CA CYS A 328 -13.63 16.13 0.99
C CYS A 328 -14.51 16.11 2.25
N GLU A 329 -13.93 16.11 3.44
CA GLU A 329 -14.71 16.19 4.69
C GLU A 329 -15.36 17.58 4.87
N LEU A 330 -14.69 18.66 4.46
CA LEU A 330 -15.27 20.01 4.45
C LEU A 330 -16.46 20.13 3.47
N MET A 331 -16.38 19.50 2.29
CA MET A 331 -17.48 19.49 1.30
C MET A 331 -18.77 18.84 1.82
N LYS A 332 -18.64 17.96 2.82
CA LYS A 332 -19.75 17.25 3.46
C LYS A 332 -20.39 18.04 4.61
N LEU A 333 -19.79 19.15 5.05
CA LEU A 333 -20.39 20.02 6.06
C LEU A 333 -21.61 20.74 5.48
N PRO A 334 -22.65 21.06 6.28
CA PRO A 334 -23.79 21.88 5.85
C PRO A 334 -23.35 23.17 5.15
N ASN A 335 -24.14 23.67 4.19
CA ASN A 335 -23.75 24.82 3.37
C ASN A 335 -23.37 26.07 4.17
N GLU A 336 -23.99 26.28 5.33
CA GLU A 336 -23.68 27.40 6.24
C GLU A 336 -22.26 27.30 6.83
N ASN A 337 -21.72 26.08 6.94
CA ASN A 337 -20.47 25.76 7.63
C ASN A 337 -19.43 25.08 6.71
N ASN A 338 -19.66 25.04 5.40
CA ASN A 338 -18.71 24.44 4.45
C ASN A 338 -17.72 25.47 3.87
N TYR A 339 -17.78 26.71 4.34
CA TYR A 339 -16.87 27.79 3.96
C TYR A 339 -16.80 28.04 2.45
N GLY A 340 -17.90 27.80 1.73
CA GLY A 340 -18.00 27.97 0.28
C GLY A 340 -17.16 26.98 -0.53
N ILE A 341 -16.64 25.91 0.08
CA ILE A 341 -15.72 24.97 -0.59
C ILE A 341 -16.33 24.32 -1.83
N ASN A 342 -17.63 24.01 -1.83
CA ASN A 342 -18.31 23.40 -2.97
C ASN A 342 -18.35 24.34 -4.18
N VAL A 343 -18.61 25.62 -3.94
CA VAL A 343 -18.58 26.67 -4.97
C VAL A 343 -17.15 26.89 -5.46
N ALA A 344 -16.19 26.97 -4.54
CA ALA A 344 -14.78 27.12 -4.85
C ALA A 344 -14.24 25.95 -5.69
N PHE A 345 -14.63 24.72 -5.37
CA PHE A 345 -14.23 23.54 -6.13
C PHE A 345 -14.74 23.60 -7.58
N ARG A 346 -16.02 23.91 -7.78
CA ARG A 346 -16.59 24.06 -9.13
C ARG A 346 -15.88 25.14 -9.94
N ARG A 347 -15.62 26.29 -9.32
CA ARG A 347 -14.95 27.43 -9.97
C ARG A 347 -13.52 27.10 -10.39
N ASN A 348 -12.79 26.39 -9.54
CA ASN A 348 -11.37 26.12 -9.72
C ASN A 348 -11.08 24.76 -10.36
N PHE A 349 -12.10 23.96 -10.68
CA PHE A 349 -11.92 22.62 -11.23
C PHE A 349 -11.12 22.65 -12.53
N SER A 350 -10.05 21.85 -12.59
CA SER A 350 -9.26 21.64 -13.79
C SER A 350 -9.37 20.20 -14.26
N SER A 351 -9.61 19.99 -15.56
CA SER A 351 -9.65 18.67 -16.18
C SER A 351 -8.37 17.84 -15.99
N ARG A 352 -7.22 18.51 -15.79
CA ARG A 352 -5.94 17.86 -15.45
C ARG A 352 -6.04 17.07 -14.13
N TRP A 353 -6.89 17.48 -13.19
CA TRP A 353 -7.03 16.83 -11.88
C TRP A 353 -7.58 15.41 -12.00
N ILE A 354 -8.38 15.11 -13.04
CA ILE A 354 -8.92 13.76 -13.32
C ILE A 354 -7.79 12.73 -13.50
N ARG A 355 -6.60 13.18 -13.94
CA ARG A 355 -5.44 12.29 -14.13
C ARG A 355 -4.78 11.90 -12.80
N SER A 356 -5.00 12.67 -11.73
CA SER A 356 -4.39 12.49 -10.42
C SER A 356 -5.31 11.77 -9.43
N LYS A 357 -4.73 11.02 -8.48
CA LYS A 357 -5.51 10.29 -7.47
C LYS A 357 -6.35 11.20 -6.59
N GLY A 358 -5.73 12.22 -5.98
CA GLY A 358 -6.52 13.08 -5.11
C GLY A 358 -7.44 14.06 -5.88
N GLY A 359 -7.23 14.31 -7.17
CA GLY A 359 -8.21 15.02 -8.00
C GLY A 359 -9.47 14.19 -8.24
N ILE A 360 -9.32 12.88 -8.48
CA ILE A 360 -10.42 11.91 -8.48
C ILE A 360 -11.08 11.85 -7.09
N GLU A 361 -10.30 11.87 -6.01
CA GLU A 361 -10.82 11.90 -4.65
C GLU A 361 -11.67 13.15 -4.36
N LEU A 362 -11.21 14.34 -4.79
CA LEU A 362 -11.98 15.58 -4.66
C LEU A 362 -13.25 15.57 -5.51
N LEU A 363 -13.17 15.06 -6.74
CA LEU A 363 -14.35 14.91 -7.60
C LEU A 363 -15.40 14.04 -6.93
N ARG A 364 -14.97 12.92 -6.33
CA ARG A 364 -15.82 12.06 -5.51
C ARG A 364 -16.35 12.81 -4.29
N GLY A 365 -15.50 13.53 -3.56
CA GLY A 365 -15.86 14.31 -2.38
C GLY A 365 -16.92 15.37 -2.67
N TYR A 366 -16.84 16.05 -3.80
CA TYR A 366 -17.83 17.02 -4.25
C TYR A 366 -19.20 16.38 -4.52
N TYR A 367 -19.22 15.23 -5.22
CA TYR A 367 -20.47 14.50 -5.47
C TYR A 367 -21.10 13.94 -4.20
N GLU A 368 -20.28 13.50 -3.23
CA GLU A 368 -20.70 13.05 -1.90
C GLU A 368 -21.09 14.22 -0.96
N GLY A 369 -20.60 15.43 -1.24
CA GLY A 369 -20.83 16.62 -0.43
C GLY A 369 -22.27 17.13 -0.48
N VAL A 370 -22.57 18.21 0.25
CA VAL A 370 -23.94 18.72 0.41
C VAL A 370 -24.37 19.76 -0.63
N ASP A 371 -23.59 19.97 -1.71
CA ASP A 371 -23.99 20.92 -2.77
C ASP A 371 -25.33 20.49 -3.39
N ASP A 372 -26.10 21.47 -3.84
CA ASP A 372 -27.46 21.23 -4.30
C ASP A 372 -27.50 20.42 -5.61
N GLY A 373 -28.60 19.69 -5.82
CA GLY A 373 -28.75 18.82 -6.99
C GLY A 373 -28.74 19.56 -8.34
N ARG A 374 -29.08 20.86 -8.38
CA ARG A 374 -28.98 21.66 -9.61
C ARG A 374 -27.51 21.99 -9.90
N SER A 375 -26.75 22.41 -8.88
CA SER A 375 -25.31 22.66 -8.98
C SER A 375 -24.53 21.41 -9.42
N LYS A 376 -24.83 20.24 -8.83
CA LYS A 376 -24.21 18.96 -9.23
C LYS A 376 -24.58 18.54 -10.66
N ARG A 377 -25.82 18.75 -11.09
CA ARG A 377 -26.24 18.50 -12.48
C ARG A 377 -25.51 19.40 -13.47
N ASN A 378 -25.40 20.69 -13.16
CA ASN A 378 -24.69 21.66 -14.02
C ASN A 378 -23.21 21.31 -14.14
N PHE A 379 -22.56 21.01 -13.01
CA PHE A 379 -21.16 20.59 -13.01
C PHE A 379 -20.95 19.27 -13.77
N THR A 380 -21.87 18.31 -13.65
CA THR A 380 -21.82 17.05 -14.40
C THR A 380 -21.83 17.28 -15.91
N LYS A 381 -22.67 18.22 -16.39
CA LYS A 381 -22.68 18.60 -17.81
C LYS A 381 -21.35 19.20 -18.26
N GLN A 382 -20.75 20.05 -17.41
CA GLN A 382 -19.45 20.68 -17.69
C GLN A 382 -18.33 19.64 -17.86
N ILE A 383 -18.27 18.63 -17.00
CA ILE A 383 -17.18 17.64 -17.03
C ILE A 383 -17.45 16.44 -17.95
N GLU A 384 -18.65 16.35 -18.54
CA GLU A 384 -19.06 15.19 -19.36
C GLU A 384 -18.17 15.00 -20.60
N GLU A 385 -17.57 16.06 -21.13
CA GLU A 385 -16.59 15.98 -22.21
C GLU A 385 -15.33 15.19 -21.83
N HIS A 386 -15.01 15.09 -20.54
CA HIS A 386 -13.87 14.32 -20.03
C HIS A 386 -14.24 12.89 -19.61
N LEU A 387 -15.47 12.43 -19.90
CA LEU A 387 -15.93 11.09 -19.60
C LEU A 387 -14.96 9.99 -20.06
N PRO A 388 -14.34 10.03 -21.26
CA PRO A 388 -13.38 9.00 -21.66
C PRO A 388 -12.18 8.86 -20.72
N LEU A 389 -11.71 9.97 -20.14
CA LEU A 389 -10.61 9.95 -19.17
C LEU A 389 -11.06 9.33 -17.85
N ILE A 390 -12.26 9.70 -17.37
CA ILE A 390 -12.85 9.14 -16.14
C ILE A 390 -13.10 7.64 -16.32
N ALA A 391 -13.65 7.26 -17.47
CA ALA A 391 -13.98 5.89 -17.87
C ALA A 391 -12.79 5.06 -18.37
N SER A 392 -11.56 5.58 -18.34
CA SER A 392 -10.38 4.73 -18.62
C SER A 392 -10.00 3.86 -17.42
N ARG A 393 -10.46 4.22 -16.20
CA ARG A 393 -10.06 3.56 -14.95
C ARG A 393 -11.24 2.82 -14.32
N THR A 394 -11.03 1.57 -13.91
CA THR A 394 -12.04 0.72 -13.26
C THR A 394 -12.42 1.24 -11.88
N GLU A 395 -11.44 1.76 -11.13
CA GLU A 395 -11.59 2.39 -9.81
C GLU A 395 -12.53 3.61 -9.79
N ASN A 396 -12.82 4.22 -10.96
CA ASN A 396 -13.68 5.40 -11.09
C ASN A 396 -15.17 5.07 -11.30
N ASN A 397 -15.59 3.81 -11.20
CA ASN A 397 -17.01 3.41 -11.36
C ASN A 397 -17.97 4.23 -10.50
N ILE A 398 -17.56 4.56 -9.27
CA ILE A 398 -18.40 5.35 -8.37
C ILE A 398 -18.68 6.77 -8.90
N ILE A 399 -17.72 7.37 -9.60
CA ILE A 399 -17.90 8.68 -10.22
C ILE A 399 -18.85 8.57 -11.41
N LEU A 400 -18.76 7.49 -12.20
CA LEU A 400 -19.71 7.24 -13.30
C LEU A 400 -21.14 7.10 -12.78
N GLU A 401 -21.34 6.40 -11.66
CA GLU A 401 -22.66 6.30 -11.02
C GLU A 401 -23.16 7.66 -10.52
N PHE A 402 -22.30 8.51 -9.94
CA PHE A 402 -22.67 9.87 -9.57
C PHE A 402 -23.04 10.71 -10.80
N MET A 403 -22.23 10.68 -11.86
CA MET A 403 -22.53 11.41 -13.10
C MET A 403 -23.87 10.96 -13.68
N ARG A 404 -24.15 9.65 -13.70
CA ARG A 404 -25.45 9.11 -14.12
C ARG A 404 -26.60 9.63 -13.24
N MET A 405 -26.44 9.58 -11.92
CA MET A 405 -27.43 10.07 -10.95
C MET A 405 -27.74 11.56 -11.16
N TYR A 406 -26.73 12.35 -11.53
CA TYR A 406 -26.86 13.77 -11.84
C TYR A 406 -27.00 14.04 -13.35
N GLY A 407 -27.58 13.10 -14.10
CA GLY A 407 -28.16 13.34 -15.42
C GLY A 407 -27.26 13.07 -16.63
N SER A 408 -26.06 12.52 -16.46
CA SER A 408 -25.22 12.07 -17.60
C SER A 408 -25.73 10.76 -18.18
N GLN A 409 -26.38 10.85 -19.35
CA GLN A 409 -26.78 9.66 -20.11
C GLN A 409 -25.55 8.90 -20.64
N LYS A 410 -24.49 9.61 -21.01
CA LYS A 410 -23.24 9.02 -21.53
C LYS A 410 -22.55 8.15 -20.48
N ALA A 411 -22.50 8.59 -19.22
CA ALA A 411 -21.99 7.77 -18.12
C ALA A 411 -22.80 6.47 -17.93
N GLY A 412 -24.14 6.56 -18.05
CA GLY A 412 -25.02 5.40 -17.98
C GLY A 412 -24.79 4.38 -19.11
N ILE A 413 -24.47 4.83 -20.32
CA ILE A 413 -24.11 3.95 -21.44
C ILE A 413 -22.77 3.25 -21.15
N GLU A 414 -21.79 3.98 -20.63
CA GLU A 414 -20.46 3.45 -20.35
C GLU A 414 -20.47 2.37 -19.24
N ILE A 415 -21.26 2.58 -18.18
CA ILE A 415 -21.48 1.58 -17.13
C ILE A 415 -22.07 0.29 -17.72
N ARG A 416 -23.06 0.40 -18.62
CA ARG A 416 -23.66 -0.77 -19.28
C ARG A 416 -22.65 -1.52 -20.16
N LYS A 417 -21.80 -0.80 -20.91
CA LYS A 417 -20.73 -1.40 -21.73
C LYS A 417 -19.80 -2.24 -20.86
N ARG A 418 -19.34 -1.70 -19.72
CA ARG A 418 -18.47 -2.42 -18.77
C ARG A 418 -19.12 -3.68 -18.23
N HIS A 419 -20.40 -3.62 -17.85
CA HIS A 419 -21.14 -4.80 -17.38
C HIS A 419 -21.36 -5.86 -18.47
N GLN A 420 -21.52 -5.45 -19.73
CA GLN A 420 -21.62 -6.37 -20.87
C GLN A 420 -20.28 -7.05 -21.17
N SER A 421 -19.17 -6.32 -21.12
CA SER A 421 -17.82 -6.88 -21.28
C SER A 421 -17.50 -7.89 -20.17
N ALA A 422 -17.82 -7.56 -18.92
CA ALA A 422 -17.61 -8.48 -17.79
C ALA A 422 -18.47 -9.76 -17.89
N LYS A 423 -19.68 -9.68 -18.47
CA LYS A 423 -20.52 -10.86 -18.74
C LYS A 423 -20.00 -11.71 -19.91
N LYS A 424 -19.43 -11.08 -20.95
CA LYS A 424 -18.79 -11.80 -22.05
C LYS A 424 -17.57 -12.59 -21.58
N ASP A 425 -16.74 -12.02 -20.69
CA ASP A 425 -15.58 -12.73 -20.10
C ASP A 425 -15.97 -13.92 -19.20
N ILE A 426 -17.20 -13.93 -18.67
CA ILE A 426 -17.73 -15.06 -17.89
C ILE A 426 -18.39 -16.10 -18.81
N SER A 427 -18.98 -15.68 -19.94
CA SER A 427 -19.58 -16.60 -20.92
C SER A 427 -18.57 -17.20 -21.91
N THR A 428 -17.33 -16.74 -21.92
CA THR A 428 -16.21 -17.29 -22.71
C THR A 428 -15.29 -18.20 -21.90
N LYS A 429 -15.74 -18.79 -20.79
CA LYS A 429 -15.18 -20.10 -20.39
C LYS A 429 -15.63 -21.12 -21.44
N PRO A 430 -14.73 -21.67 -22.27
CA PRO A 430 -15.13 -22.67 -23.23
C PRO A 430 -15.58 -23.90 -22.44
N LYS A 431 -16.76 -24.44 -22.77
CA LYS A 431 -16.96 -25.88 -22.63
C LYS A 431 -15.82 -26.53 -23.41
N GLU A 432 -15.04 -27.36 -22.73
CA GLU A 432 -14.03 -28.20 -23.34
C GLU A 432 -14.63 -28.90 -24.56
N TYR A 433 -14.19 -28.49 -25.74
CA TYR A 433 -14.30 -29.28 -26.95
C TYR A 433 -12.91 -29.45 -27.52
N PHE A 434 -12.54 -30.71 -27.60
CA PHE A 434 -11.30 -31.24 -28.15
C PHE A 434 -11.07 -30.80 -29.61
N GLN A 435 -9.77 -30.76 -29.95
CA GLN A 435 -9.12 -30.92 -31.26
C GLN A 435 -8.81 -29.69 -32.15
N SER A 436 -7.49 -29.51 -32.31
CA SER A 436 -6.76 -29.54 -33.59
C SER A 436 -6.36 -28.22 -34.28
N THR A 437 -5.04 -27.98 -34.21
CA THR A 437 -4.07 -27.47 -35.22
C THR A 437 -4.40 -26.24 -36.10
N LYS A 438 -3.70 -25.11 -35.85
CA LYS A 438 -2.70 -24.45 -36.74
C LYS A 438 -2.36 -23.01 -36.28
N PRO A 439 -1.21 -22.43 -36.70
CA PRO A 439 -0.40 -21.50 -35.90
C PRO A 439 -0.77 -20.03 -36.06
N ALA A 440 -0.42 -19.23 -35.04
CA ALA A 440 -0.58 -17.78 -35.02
C ALA A 440 0.52 -17.05 -35.85
N PRO A 441 0.25 -15.84 -36.36
CA PRO A 441 1.11 -15.13 -37.29
C PRO A 441 2.26 -14.40 -36.59
N ARG A 442 3.38 -14.29 -37.33
CA ARG A 442 4.57 -13.50 -37.00
C ARG A 442 4.21 -12.02 -36.85
N TYR A 443 4.62 -11.39 -35.74
CA TYR A 443 4.72 -9.94 -35.63
C TYR A 443 6.19 -9.52 -35.70
N VAL A 444 6.49 -8.70 -36.70
CA VAL A 444 7.77 -8.02 -36.92
C VAL A 444 7.72 -6.70 -36.15
N GLY A 445 8.68 -6.48 -35.26
CA GLY A 445 8.92 -5.19 -34.61
C GLY A 445 10.26 -4.64 -35.07
N THR A 446 10.22 -3.53 -35.80
CA THR A 446 11.38 -2.71 -36.18
C THR A 446 11.73 -1.72 -35.07
N LEU A 447 13.00 -1.79 -34.66
CA LEU A 447 13.91 -0.81 -34.04
C LEU A 447 13.38 0.16 -32.98
#